data_AF-A0A938BGJ3-F1
#
_entry.id   AF-A0A938BGJ3-F1
#
_cell.length_a   1.000
_cell.length_b   1.000
_cell.length_c   1.000
_cell.angle_alpha   90.00
_cell.angle_beta   90.00
_cell.angle_gamma   90.00
#
_symmetry.space_group_name_H-M   'P 1'
#
loop_
_entity.id
_entity.type
_entity.pdbx_description
1 polymer ?
#
loop_
_entity_poly.entity_id
_entity_poly.type
_entity_poly.pdbx_seq_one_letter_code
_entity_poly.pdbx_strand_id
1 'polypeptide(L)'
;MKRSWIQLRNLKNAQTLLILPCNAAACIGNYFRAEIYTKKGWNTWREADALLWDLREKEKVAFAAVDSSILETEPKGSKGAIVFETEMDRVRNPTGKDWGAPDWRWFKPSKSGKCEYLEALTESLVKGVNRVRKMGFSKVFALVNPRGYFLSLAAAVDKCGLLNKWAVFRVP
;
A
#
# COMPACT_ATOMS: atom_id res chain seq x y z
N MET A 1 24.53 4.69 15.60
CA MET A 1 23.29 5.44 15.89
C MET A 1 22.13 4.77 15.13
N LYS A 2 21.04 4.36 15.81
CA LYS A 2 19.83 3.89 15.12
C LYS A 2 19.18 5.11 14.46
N ARG A 3 19.16 5.19 13.12
CA ARG A 3 18.46 6.26 12.40
C ARG A 3 16.95 6.14 12.66
N SER A 4 16.30 7.25 12.95
CA SER A 4 14.88 7.32 13.35
C SER A 4 13.96 7.36 12.13
N TRP A 5 13.06 6.40 11.95
CA TRP A 5 12.14 6.38 10.79
C TRP A 5 11.52 7.76 10.43
N ILE A 6 11.60 8.13 9.14
CA ILE A 6 11.05 9.40 8.65
C ILE A 6 9.59 9.21 8.27
N GLN A 7 8.70 9.98 8.89
CA GLN A 7 7.31 10.11 8.45
C GLN A 7 7.12 11.42 7.70
N LEU A 8 6.62 11.37 6.47
CA LEU A 8 6.18 12.58 5.81
C LEU A 8 4.88 13.09 6.43
N ARG A 9 4.77 14.41 6.62
CA ARG A 9 3.53 15.06 7.09
C ARG A 9 2.60 15.44 5.94
N ASN A 10 3.15 15.59 4.73
CA ASN A 10 2.41 15.85 3.51
C ASN A 10 3.18 15.28 2.31
N LEU A 11 2.57 15.32 1.12
CA LEU A 11 3.11 14.69 -0.09
C LEU A 11 3.48 15.72 -1.18
N LYS A 12 3.49 17.02 -0.85
CA LYS A 12 3.53 18.12 -1.84
C LYS A 12 4.81 18.10 -2.68
N ASN A 13 5.94 17.74 -2.07
CA ASN A 13 7.26 17.81 -2.70
C ASN A 13 7.71 16.46 -3.30
N ALA A 14 6.93 15.40 -3.06
CA ALA A 14 7.28 14.06 -3.46
C ALA A 14 7.07 13.87 -4.96
N GLN A 15 8.15 13.52 -5.65
CA GLN A 15 8.13 13.24 -7.08
C GLN A 15 8.01 11.74 -7.35
N THR A 16 8.55 10.91 -6.47
CA THR A 16 8.49 9.46 -6.59
C THR A 16 7.59 8.87 -5.51
N LEU A 17 6.70 7.97 -5.89
CA LEU A 17 5.92 7.15 -4.97
C LEU A 17 6.44 5.72 -4.98
N LEU A 18 6.79 5.19 -3.81
CA LEU A 18 7.01 3.76 -3.63
C LEU A 18 5.79 3.14 -2.95
N ILE A 19 5.14 2.22 -3.63
CA ILE A 19 4.09 1.39 -3.06
C ILE A 19 4.76 0.09 -2.61
N LEU A 20 4.87 -0.10 -1.30
CA LEU A 20 5.53 -1.26 -0.71
C LEU A 20 4.50 -2.32 -0.32
N PRO A 21 4.91 -3.60 -0.16
CA PRO A 21 3.99 -4.66 0.20
C PRO A 21 3.31 -4.35 1.53
N CYS A 22 2.02 -4.63 1.61
CA CYS A 22 1.32 -4.68 2.88
C CYS A 22 2.03 -5.67 3.80
N ASN A 23 2.24 -5.30 5.06
CA ASN A 23 2.85 -6.17 6.05
C ASN A 23 1.79 -6.60 7.08
N ALA A 24 2.11 -7.64 7.86
CA ALA A 24 1.20 -8.15 8.89
C ALA A 24 0.87 -7.14 10.00
N ALA A 25 1.50 -5.96 10.05
CA ALA A 25 1.16 -4.92 11.00
C ALA A 25 0.17 -3.88 10.49
N ALA A 26 -0.20 -3.94 9.21
CA ALA A 26 -1.43 -3.34 8.70
C ALA A 26 -2.63 -3.63 9.60
N CYS A 27 -2.69 -4.88 10.05
CA CYS A 27 -3.67 -5.42 11.00
C CYS A 27 -3.85 -4.56 12.26
N ILE A 28 -2.79 -3.89 12.72
CA ILE A 28 -2.77 -3.24 14.03
C ILE A 28 -2.62 -1.73 13.95
N GLY A 29 -3.16 -1.10 12.90
CA GLY A 29 -3.06 0.36 12.82
C GLY A 29 -1.64 0.85 12.49
N ASN A 30 -0.71 -0.04 12.12
CA ASN A 30 0.73 0.23 12.14
C ASN A 30 1.48 -0.20 10.88
N TYR A 31 0.92 0.14 9.70
CA TYR A 31 1.49 -0.20 8.39
C TYR A 31 2.99 0.14 8.25
N PHE A 32 3.43 1.28 8.79
CA PHE A 32 4.72 1.86 8.43
C PHE A 32 5.76 1.81 9.57
N ARG A 33 5.39 1.45 10.81
CA ARG A 33 6.34 1.45 11.95
C ARG A 33 6.60 0.09 12.59
N ALA A 34 5.83 -0.94 12.29
CA ALA A 34 5.89 -2.15 13.09
C ALA A 34 7.11 -3.04 12.80
N GLU A 35 7.81 -3.42 13.87
CA GLU A 35 8.79 -4.50 13.95
C GLU A 35 8.13 -5.88 14.15
N ILE A 36 6.81 -5.89 14.34
CA ILE A 36 6.05 -6.84 15.18
C ILE A 36 5.93 -8.25 14.56
N TYR A 37 6.37 -8.46 13.32
CA TYR A 37 6.28 -9.76 12.64
C TYR A 37 7.57 -10.24 11.97
N THR A 38 8.74 -9.88 12.51
CA THR A 38 10.01 -10.38 11.99
C THR A 38 10.40 -11.72 12.62
N LYS A 39 9.92 -12.84 12.05
CA LYS A 39 10.51 -14.16 12.32
C LYS A 39 11.93 -14.31 11.72
N LYS A 40 12.38 -13.39 10.86
CA LYS A 40 13.66 -13.45 10.12
C LYS A 40 14.35 -12.10 9.86
N GLY A 41 14.02 -11.02 10.58
CA GLY A 41 14.75 -9.74 10.50
C GLY A 41 14.56 -8.87 9.25
N TRP A 42 13.80 -9.30 8.23
CA TRP A 42 13.53 -8.47 7.05
C TRP A 42 12.31 -7.58 7.25
N ASN A 43 12.51 -6.27 7.16
CA ASN A 43 11.44 -5.28 7.19
C ASN A 43 11.61 -4.35 5.99
N THR A 44 10.95 -4.70 4.89
CA THR A 44 11.02 -4.00 3.60
C THR A 44 10.77 -2.49 3.74
N TRP A 45 9.95 -2.08 4.70
CA TRP A 45 9.65 -0.67 4.95
C TRP A 45 10.81 0.08 5.59
N ARG A 46 11.43 -0.51 6.62
CA ARG A 46 12.60 0.09 7.28
C ARG A 46 13.83 0.05 6.40
N GLU A 47 14.00 -1.02 5.65
CA GLU A 47 15.08 -1.12 4.65
C GLU A 47 14.89 -0.07 3.56
N ALA A 48 13.68 0.08 3.02
CA ALA A 48 13.39 1.14 2.05
C ALA A 48 13.61 2.54 2.65
N ASP A 49 13.15 2.81 3.87
CA ASP A 49 13.36 4.10 4.54
C ASP A 49 14.85 4.39 4.78
N ALA A 50 15.61 3.38 5.24
CA ALA A 50 17.04 3.51 5.47
C ALA A 50 17.83 3.73 4.17
N LEU A 51 17.51 2.99 3.10
CA LEU A 51 18.16 3.11 1.80
C LEU A 51 17.82 4.43 1.09
N LEU A 52 16.66 5.01 1.38
CA LEU A 52 16.17 6.23 0.73
C LEU A 52 16.20 7.45 1.67
N TRP A 53 16.84 7.32 2.83
CA TRP A 53 16.86 8.30 3.91
C TRP A 53 17.05 9.74 3.43
N ASP A 54 18.13 10.00 2.68
CA ASP A 54 18.46 11.35 2.22
C ASP A 54 17.39 11.94 1.30
N LEU A 55 16.69 11.10 0.53
CA LEU A 55 15.58 11.50 -0.34
C LEU A 55 14.29 11.68 0.45
N ARG A 56 14.10 10.92 1.52
CA ARG A 56 12.98 11.02 2.46
C ARG A 56 13.06 12.31 3.26
N GLU A 57 14.23 12.67 3.79
CA GLU A 57 14.44 13.96 4.49
C GLU A 57 14.16 15.16 3.59
N LYS A 58 14.47 15.04 2.29
CA LYS A 58 14.19 16.07 1.28
C LYS A 58 12.76 16.00 0.72
N GLU A 59 11.91 15.14 1.28
CA GLU A 59 10.53 14.89 0.86
C GLU A 59 10.38 14.52 -0.62
N LYS A 60 11.41 13.95 -1.26
CA LYS A 60 11.40 13.62 -2.70
C LYS A 60 10.74 12.27 -3.00
N VAL A 61 10.73 11.38 -2.01
CA VAL A 61 10.15 10.04 -2.10
C VAL A 61 9.08 9.86 -1.03
N ALA A 62 7.86 9.53 -1.45
CA ALA A 62 6.76 9.18 -0.58
C ALA A 62 6.52 7.66 -0.58
N PHE A 63 5.98 7.15 0.53
CA PHE A 63 5.56 5.75 0.60
C PHE A 63 4.04 5.58 0.69
N ALA A 64 3.56 4.47 0.13
CA ALA A 64 2.19 4.00 0.24
C ALA A 64 2.13 2.47 0.29
N ALA A 65 0.98 1.94 0.69
CA ALA A 65 0.69 0.52 0.69
C ALA A 65 -0.57 0.24 -0.15
N VAL A 66 -0.67 -1.00 -0.64
CA VAL A 66 -1.96 -1.54 -1.10
C VAL A 66 -2.67 -2.20 0.08
N ASP A 67 -3.86 -1.71 0.42
CA ASP A 67 -4.64 -2.14 1.57
C ASP A 67 -6.00 -2.69 1.14
N SER A 68 -6.24 -4.00 1.35
CA SER A 68 -7.57 -4.58 1.14
C SER A 68 -8.54 -4.33 2.29
N SER A 69 -8.08 -3.95 3.48
CA SER A 69 -8.97 -3.70 4.61
C SER A 69 -9.95 -2.58 4.30
N ILE A 70 -9.60 -1.66 3.39
CA ILE A 70 -10.54 -0.63 2.89
C ILE A 70 -11.78 -1.24 2.23
N LEU A 71 -11.70 -2.43 1.63
CA LEU A 71 -12.86 -3.11 1.04
C LEU A 71 -13.83 -3.60 2.11
N GLU A 72 -13.32 -3.93 3.30
CA GLU A 72 -14.12 -4.41 4.43
C GLU A 72 -14.61 -3.24 5.29
N THR A 73 -13.78 -2.22 5.49
CA THR A 73 -14.05 -1.07 6.37
C THR A 73 -14.87 0.02 5.66
N GLU A 74 -14.54 0.30 4.39
CA GLU A 74 -15.13 1.36 3.58
C GLU A 74 -15.34 0.89 2.12
N PRO A 75 -16.18 -0.14 1.86
CA PRO A 75 -16.41 -0.67 0.51
C PRO A 75 -16.87 0.40 -0.50
N LYS A 76 -17.58 1.41 -0.01
CA LYS A 76 -18.06 2.57 -0.80
C LYS A 76 -17.15 3.79 -0.72
N GLY A 77 -16.02 3.69 0.00
CA GLY A 77 -15.05 4.76 0.18
C GLY A 77 -14.50 5.28 -1.14
N SER A 78 -14.31 6.60 -1.22
CA SER A 78 -13.82 7.28 -2.41
C SER A 78 -12.29 7.21 -2.57
N LYS A 79 -11.57 6.87 -1.50
CA LYS A 79 -10.10 6.87 -1.45
C LYS A 79 -9.44 5.64 -2.08
N GLY A 80 -10.16 4.52 -2.17
CA GLY A 80 -9.68 3.26 -2.75
C GLY A 80 -8.57 2.57 -1.93
N ALA A 81 -8.00 1.52 -2.52
CA ALA A 81 -7.08 0.56 -1.87
C ALA A 81 -5.61 1.00 -1.78
N ILE A 82 -5.25 2.22 -2.17
CA ILE A 82 -3.89 2.75 -1.96
C ILE A 82 -3.93 3.66 -0.74
N VAL A 83 -3.11 3.38 0.27
CA VAL A 83 -3.03 4.15 1.53
C VAL A 83 -1.65 4.77 1.64
N PHE A 84 -1.58 6.10 1.76
CA PHE A 84 -0.31 6.80 1.94
C PHE A 84 0.12 6.81 3.41
N GLU A 85 1.41 6.97 3.67
CA GLU A 85 1.95 7.11 5.04
C GLU A 85 1.38 8.29 5.84
N THR A 86 0.89 9.31 5.14
CA THR A 86 0.23 10.49 5.72
C THR A 86 -1.19 10.18 6.16
N GLU A 87 -1.73 9.01 5.77
CA GLU A 87 -3.10 8.57 6.03
C GLU A 87 -3.13 7.40 7.02
N MET A 88 -2.21 7.41 7.98
CA MET A 88 -2.07 6.37 9.01
C MET A 88 -3.33 6.20 9.89
N ASP A 89 -4.17 7.22 9.96
CA ASP A 89 -5.49 7.18 10.57
C ASP A 89 -6.43 6.20 9.87
N ARG A 90 -6.35 6.07 8.52
CA ARG A 90 -7.22 5.17 7.73
C ARG A 90 -6.97 3.68 7.97
N VAL A 91 -5.80 3.38 8.50
CA VAL A 91 -5.40 2.01 8.89
C VAL A 91 -6.15 1.61 10.17
N ARG A 92 -6.48 2.58 10.99
CA ARG A 92 -7.30 2.39 12.18
C ARG A 92 -8.75 2.44 11.73
N ASN A 93 -9.63 1.75 12.44
CA ASN A 93 -11.04 1.82 12.14
C ASN A 93 -11.60 3.25 12.36
N PRO A 94 -12.84 3.55 11.96
CA PRO A 94 -13.47 4.86 12.17
C PRO A 94 -13.58 5.28 13.65
N THR A 95 -13.43 4.36 14.60
CA THR A 95 -13.47 4.62 16.06
C THR A 95 -12.08 4.73 16.70
N GLY A 96 -11.00 4.66 15.91
CA GLY A 96 -9.61 4.68 16.37
C GLY A 96 -9.11 3.39 17.03
N LYS A 97 -9.93 2.34 17.12
CA LYS A 97 -9.57 1.05 17.73
C LYS A 97 -8.84 0.16 16.73
N ASP A 98 -7.81 -0.52 17.22
CA ASP A 98 -7.12 -1.60 16.53
C ASP A 98 -8.09 -2.78 16.29
N TRP A 99 -8.28 -3.16 15.02
CA TRP A 99 -9.15 -4.27 14.62
C TRP A 99 -8.48 -5.65 14.64
N GLY A 100 -7.17 -5.71 14.92
CA GLY A 100 -6.41 -6.95 14.83
C GLY A 100 -6.25 -7.44 13.39
N ALA A 101 -5.77 -8.67 13.23
CA ALA A 101 -5.56 -9.24 11.90
C ALA A 101 -6.87 -9.33 11.09
N PRO A 102 -6.94 -8.77 9.88
CA PRO A 102 -8.13 -8.93 9.06
C PRO A 102 -8.28 -10.39 8.64
N ASP A 103 -9.52 -10.82 8.39
CA ASP A 103 -9.87 -12.22 8.13
C ASP A 103 -9.27 -12.79 6.83
N TRP A 104 -8.63 -11.97 5.99
CA TRP A 104 -7.96 -12.44 4.76
C TRP A 104 -6.73 -13.33 5.00
N ARG A 105 -6.26 -13.51 6.26
CA ARG A 105 -5.29 -14.59 6.59
C ARG A 105 -5.76 -15.98 6.16
N TRP A 106 -7.05 -16.14 5.84
CA TRP A 106 -7.65 -17.37 5.33
C TRP A 106 -7.96 -17.36 3.83
N PHE A 107 -7.43 -16.42 3.05
CA PHE A 107 -7.51 -16.49 1.58
C PHE A 107 -6.57 -17.58 1.06
N LYS A 108 -7.03 -18.83 1.18
CA LYS A 108 -6.62 -19.89 0.28
C LYS A 108 -7.60 -19.79 -0.90
N PRO A 109 -7.17 -19.42 -2.12
CA PRO A 109 -7.98 -19.64 -3.31
C PRO A 109 -8.04 -21.16 -3.53
N SER A 110 -8.85 -21.85 -2.72
CA SER A 110 -8.98 -23.31 -2.74
C SER A 110 -9.93 -23.78 -3.85
N LYS A 111 -10.69 -22.85 -4.44
CA LYS A 111 -11.55 -23.11 -5.60
C LYS A 111 -11.53 -21.90 -6.53
N SER A 112 -11.20 -22.15 -7.79
CA SER A 112 -11.50 -21.24 -8.91
C SER A 112 -12.95 -20.78 -8.79
N GLY A 113 -13.22 -19.48 -8.54
CA GLY A 113 -14.61 -19.00 -8.58
C GLY A 113 -15.00 -17.73 -7.82
N LYS A 114 -14.19 -17.13 -6.95
CA LYS A 114 -14.58 -15.82 -6.34
C LYS A 114 -14.04 -14.63 -7.15
N CYS A 115 -14.51 -14.49 -8.40
CA CYS A 115 -14.19 -13.35 -9.27
C CYS A 115 -14.67 -12.01 -8.69
N GLU A 116 -15.83 -11.99 -8.04
CA GLU A 116 -16.44 -10.76 -7.49
C GLU A 116 -15.51 -10.01 -6.51
N TYR A 117 -14.71 -10.73 -5.72
CA TYR A 117 -13.74 -10.09 -4.83
C TYR A 117 -12.56 -9.48 -5.60
N LEU A 118 -12.07 -10.17 -6.62
CA LEU A 118 -11.02 -9.62 -7.49
C LEU A 118 -11.53 -8.41 -8.28
N GLU A 119 -12.80 -8.42 -8.67
CA GLU A 119 -13.47 -7.28 -9.29
C GLU A 119 -13.56 -6.10 -8.31
N ALA A 120 -14.10 -6.31 -7.10
CA ALA A 120 -14.16 -5.28 -6.07
C ALA A 120 -12.77 -4.73 -5.69
N LEU A 121 -11.77 -5.61 -5.57
CA LEU A 121 -10.38 -5.23 -5.35
C LEU A 121 -9.84 -4.39 -6.50
N THR A 122 -10.09 -4.80 -7.75
CA THR A 122 -9.66 -4.07 -8.94
C THR A 122 -10.34 -2.71 -9.01
N GLU A 123 -11.64 -2.60 -8.72
CA GLU A 123 -12.35 -1.32 -8.67
C GLU A 123 -11.78 -0.39 -7.60
N SER A 124 -11.52 -0.90 -6.40
CA SER A 124 -10.91 -0.13 -5.33
C SER A 124 -9.48 0.31 -5.65
N LEU A 125 -8.72 -0.53 -6.36
CA LEU A 125 -7.42 -0.18 -6.91
C LEU A 125 -7.52 0.86 -8.02
N VAL A 126 -8.51 0.81 -8.91
CA VAL A 126 -8.76 1.84 -9.92
C VAL A 126 -9.02 3.19 -9.25
N LYS A 127 -9.81 3.23 -8.16
CA LYS A 127 -10.00 4.46 -7.37
C LYS A 127 -8.67 4.98 -6.81
N GLY A 128 -7.87 4.09 -6.21
CA GLY A 128 -6.54 4.42 -5.68
C GLY A 128 -5.56 4.93 -6.75
N VAL A 129 -5.46 4.24 -7.89
CA VAL A 129 -4.60 4.59 -9.03
C VAL A 129 -5.00 5.94 -9.61
N ASN A 130 -6.30 6.20 -9.79
CA ASN A 130 -6.78 7.50 -10.23
C ASN A 130 -6.43 8.62 -9.25
N ARG A 131 -6.44 8.33 -7.95
CA ARG A 131 -6.01 9.28 -6.92
C ARG A 131 -4.51 9.57 -7.01
N VAL A 132 -3.68 8.53 -7.13
CA VAL A 132 -2.23 8.66 -7.38
C VAL A 132 -1.96 9.49 -8.64
N ARG A 133 -2.73 9.28 -9.72
CA ARG A 133 -2.64 10.07 -10.96
C ARG A 133 -2.84 11.56 -10.69
N LYS A 134 -3.89 11.93 -9.95
CA LYS A 134 -4.24 13.32 -9.62
C LYS A 134 -3.19 14.01 -8.73
N MET A 135 -2.39 13.25 -7.98
CA MET A 135 -1.37 13.78 -7.08
C MET A 135 -0.07 14.19 -7.78
N GLY A 136 0.09 13.89 -9.07
CA GLY A 136 1.17 14.47 -9.86
C GLY A 136 2.58 13.90 -9.62
N PHE A 137 2.72 12.75 -8.94
CA PHE A 137 4.01 12.04 -8.87
C PHE A 137 4.59 11.86 -10.28
N SER A 138 5.90 11.96 -10.51
CA SER A 138 6.51 11.71 -11.82
C SER A 138 6.77 10.22 -12.07
N LYS A 139 7.07 9.46 -11.01
CA LYS A 139 7.35 8.02 -11.08
C LYS A 139 6.63 7.26 -9.97
N VAL A 140 6.12 6.08 -10.30
CA VAL A 140 5.51 5.17 -9.31
C VAL A 140 6.13 3.79 -9.44
N PHE A 141 6.68 3.28 -8.34
CA PHE A 141 7.21 1.92 -8.27
C PHE A 141 6.37 1.14 -7.27
N ALA A 142 5.78 0.04 -7.68
CA ALA A 142 4.92 -0.78 -6.85
C ALA A 142 5.54 -2.18 -6.67
N LEU A 143 5.83 -2.53 -5.43
CA LEU A 143 6.32 -3.84 -5.02
C LEU A 143 5.19 -4.54 -4.25
N VAL A 144 4.64 -5.65 -4.79
CA VAL A 144 3.38 -6.23 -4.30
C VAL A 144 3.50 -7.74 -4.07
N ASN A 145 3.02 -8.21 -2.92
CA ASN A 145 2.92 -9.62 -2.54
C ASN A 145 1.77 -9.75 -1.54
N PRO A 146 0.56 -10.28 -1.90
CA PRO A 146 0.34 -11.45 -2.74
C PRO A 146 -0.09 -11.24 -4.21
N ARG A 147 -0.05 -12.35 -4.98
CA ARG A 147 -0.36 -12.45 -6.43
C ARG A 147 -1.68 -11.79 -6.85
N GLY A 148 -2.73 -11.89 -6.04
CA GLY A 148 -4.03 -11.28 -6.33
C GLY A 148 -3.92 -9.76 -6.48
N TYR A 149 -3.25 -9.09 -5.54
CA TYR A 149 -3.02 -7.64 -5.65
C TYR A 149 -2.12 -7.28 -6.82
N PHE A 150 -1.10 -8.09 -7.12
CA PHE A 150 -0.26 -7.83 -8.28
C PHE A 150 -1.10 -7.79 -9.56
N LEU A 151 -1.94 -8.82 -9.77
CA LEU A 151 -2.80 -8.91 -10.96
C LEU A 151 -3.83 -7.77 -11.00
N SER A 152 -4.54 -7.52 -9.90
CA SER A 152 -5.56 -6.46 -9.83
C SER A 152 -4.95 -5.06 -9.95
N LEU A 153 -3.75 -4.82 -9.40
CA LEU A 153 -3.06 -3.54 -9.53
C LEU A 153 -2.56 -3.33 -10.95
N ALA A 154 -1.96 -4.34 -11.57
CA ALA A 154 -1.53 -4.29 -12.96
C ALA A 154 -2.72 -3.98 -13.89
N ALA A 155 -3.86 -4.67 -13.69
CA ALA A 155 -5.09 -4.42 -14.44
C ALA A 155 -5.64 -3.00 -14.20
N ALA A 156 -5.61 -2.50 -12.95
CA ALA A 156 -6.05 -1.15 -12.64
C ALA A 156 -5.17 -0.07 -13.29
N VAL A 157 -3.85 -0.26 -13.28
CA VAL A 157 -2.88 0.66 -13.92
C VAL A 157 -3.06 0.67 -15.44
N ASP A 158 -3.21 -0.51 -16.05
CA ASP A 158 -3.47 -0.66 -17.49
C ASP A 158 -4.78 0.03 -17.90
N LYS A 159 -5.88 -0.27 -17.19
CA LYS A 159 -7.19 0.35 -17.41
C LYS A 159 -7.16 1.88 -17.27
N CYS A 160 -6.30 2.41 -16.43
CA CYS A 160 -6.11 3.85 -16.26
C CYS A 160 -5.15 4.48 -17.29
N GLY A 161 -4.50 3.69 -18.15
CA GLY A 161 -3.56 4.15 -19.17
C GLY A 161 -2.24 4.69 -18.58
N LEU A 162 -1.74 4.09 -17.50
CA LEU A 162 -0.60 4.63 -16.73
C LEU A 162 0.65 3.74 -16.74
N LEU A 163 0.74 2.72 -17.60
CA LEU A 163 1.86 1.77 -17.62
C LEU A 163 3.23 2.43 -17.86
N ASN A 164 3.29 3.52 -18.62
CA ASN A 164 4.55 4.26 -18.88
C ASN A 164 5.14 4.94 -17.62
N LYS A 165 4.31 5.16 -16.61
CA LYS A 165 4.66 5.86 -15.37
C LYS A 165 4.87 4.90 -14.20
N TRP A 166 4.35 3.68 -14.31
CA TRP A 166 4.29 2.70 -13.25
C TRP A 166 5.20 1.51 -13.56
N ALA A 167 6.11 1.21 -12.64
CA ALA A 167 6.83 -0.04 -12.63
C ALA A 167 6.24 -0.94 -11.54
N VAL A 168 5.60 -2.05 -11.94
CA VAL A 168 4.93 -2.98 -11.02
C VAL A 168 5.72 -4.28 -10.94
N PHE A 169 6.18 -4.61 -9.75
CA PHE A 169 6.98 -5.79 -9.45
C PHE A 169 6.21 -6.73 -8.52
N ARG A 170 6.19 -8.00 -8.89
CA ARG A 170 5.80 -9.08 -7.99
C ARG A 170 7.03 -9.55 -7.23
N VAL A 171 6.97 -9.54 -5.89
CA VAL A 171 7.99 -10.19 -5.07
C VAL A 171 7.77 -11.71 -5.08
N PRO A 172 8.84 -12.53 -5.13
CA PRO A 172 8.75 -13.97 -4.95
C PRO A 172 7.92 -14.43 -3.75
#